data_AF-A0A2D8ETP4-F1
#
_entry.id   AF-A0A2D8ETP4-F1
#
_cell.length_a   1.000
_cell.length_b   1.000
_cell.length_c   1.000
_cell.angle_alpha   90.00
_cell.angle_beta   90.00
_cell.angle_gamma   90.00
#
_symmetry.space_group_name_H-M   'P 1'
#
loop_
_entity.id
_entity.type
_entity.pdbx_description
1 polymer ?
#
loop_
_entity_poly.entity_id
_entity_poly.type
_entity_poly.pdbx_seq_one_letter_code
_entity_poly.pdbx_strand_id
1 'polypeptide(L)'
;MQQDKNLELFSTKIFVFRFTNEEMEPLINEVLLKKKQIKKRSLIYSNYGKVGDYFTDYRNPIQLHEYEKLMFSMINHFSTFNVNQYWTAFYNKNSVHDEHKHANFIKGATNNFSSVLYLSAVGGTTFFSPNLTSMEDEYCVNSEVGKFVIFPSNLLHKGENLYDGERIIISSNISIT
;
A
#
# COMPACT_ATOMS: atom_id res chain seq x y z
N MET A 1 -5.38 -41.52 19.58
CA MET A 1 -4.59 -40.58 18.76
C MET A 1 -5.26 -39.23 18.87
N GLN A 2 -4.70 -38.34 19.69
CA GLN A 2 -5.19 -36.98 19.87
C GLN A 2 -4.77 -36.21 18.62
N GLN A 3 -5.73 -35.67 17.87
CA GLN A 3 -5.41 -34.74 16.78
C GLN A 3 -4.76 -33.52 17.43
N ASP A 4 -3.46 -33.33 17.19
CA ASP A 4 -2.78 -32.08 17.50
C ASP A 4 -3.49 -30.98 16.71
N LYS A 5 -4.37 -30.24 17.39
CA LYS A 5 -4.88 -28.98 16.88
C LYS A 5 -3.70 -28.02 16.92
N ASN A 6 -3.06 -27.80 15.78
CA ASN A 6 -2.13 -26.69 15.60
C ASN A 6 -2.85 -25.41 16.02
N LEU A 7 -2.47 -24.89 17.19
CA LEU A 7 -3.07 -23.69 17.74
C LEU A 7 -2.42 -22.50 17.03
N GLU A 8 -3.19 -21.80 16.18
CA GLU A 8 -2.72 -20.56 15.57
C GLU A 8 -2.60 -19.48 16.64
N LEU A 9 -1.36 -19.16 17.00
CA LEU A 9 -1.03 -18.14 18.01
C LEU A 9 -0.41 -16.93 17.32
N PHE A 10 -0.93 -15.74 17.64
CA PHE A 10 -0.39 -14.45 17.20
C PHE A 10 -0.36 -14.22 15.66
N SER A 11 -1.43 -14.64 14.96
CA SER A 11 -1.56 -14.42 13.52
C SER A 11 -1.46 -12.94 13.12
N THR A 12 -0.65 -12.63 12.11
CA THR A 12 -0.69 -11.32 11.44
C THR A 12 -1.98 -11.22 10.62
N LYS A 13 -2.76 -10.15 10.83
CA LYS A 13 -3.99 -9.90 10.07
C LYS A 13 -3.73 -8.90 8.95
N ILE A 14 -4.08 -9.27 7.72
CA ILE A 14 -4.12 -8.40 6.55
C ILE A 14 -5.57 -8.32 6.09
N PHE A 15 -6.11 -7.12 5.96
CA PHE A 15 -7.46 -6.90 5.46
C PHE A 15 -7.42 -6.62 3.96
N VAL A 16 -8.30 -7.27 3.21
CA VAL A 16 -8.40 -7.08 1.76
C VAL A 16 -9.83 -6.69 1.42
N PHE A 17 -9.98 -5.54 0.78
CA PHE A 17 -11.23 -5.02 0.26
C PHE A 17 -11.14 -4.91 -1.26
N ARG A 18 -12.29 -4.79 -1.91
CA ARG A 18 -12.36 -4.59 -3.36
C ARG A 18 -13.39 -3.52 -3.68
N PHE A 19 -12.92 -2.42 -4.27
CA PHE A 19 -13.78 -1.44 -4.90
C PHE A 19 -14.18 -1.92 -6.31
N THR A 20 -15.39 -1.56 -6.72
CA THR A 20 -15.92 -1.83 -8.05
C THR A 20 -15.22 -1.00 -9.12
N ASN A 21 -15.35 -1.39 -10.39
CA ASN A 21 -14.80 -0.59 -11.49
C ASN A 21 -15.43 0.80 -11.55
N GLU A 22 -16.72 0.90 -11.24
CA GLU A 22 -17.48 2.16 -11.22
C GLU A 22 -16.96 3.13 -10.14
N GLU A 23 -16.60 2.61 -8.96
CA GLU A 23 -15.96 3.39 -7.90
C GLU A 23 -14.52 3.80 -8.25
N MET A 24 -13.81 2.97 -9.00
CA MET A 24 -12.38 3.18 -9.30
C MET A 24 -12.12 4.08 -10.50
N GLU A 25 -12.99 4.08 -11.51
CA GLU A 25 -12.80 4.84 -12.75
C GLU A 25 -12.56 6.34 -12.51
N PRO A 26 -13.33 7.05 -11.66
CA PRO A 26 -13.09 8.47 -11.37
C PRO A 26 -11.70 8.72 -10.77
N LEU A 27 -11.26 7.87 -9.85
CA LEU A 27 -9.94 7.98 -9.20
C LEU A 27 -8.79 7.71 -10.18
N ILE A 28 -8.91 6.67 -11.01
CA ILE A 28 -7.89 6.35 -12.02
C ILE A 28 -7.75 7.53 -12.98
N ASN A 29 -8.87 8.09 -13.45
CA ASN A 29 -8.86 9.27 -14.32
C ASN A 29 -8.20 10.48 -13.64
N GLU A 30 -8.53 10.76 -12.38
CA GLU A 30 -7.91 11.84 -11.61
C GLU A 30 -6.39 11.67 -11.48
N VAL A 31 -5.93 10.46 -11.16
CA VAL A 31 -4.49 10.14 -11.02
C VAL A 31 -3.76 10.28 -12.35
N LEU A 32 -4.34 9.80 -13.45
CA LEU A 32 -3.74 9.92 -14.78
C LEU A 32 -3.67 11.37 -15.25
N LEU A 33 -4.70 12.19 -14.99
CA LEU A 33 -4.69 13.64 -15.26
C LEU A 33 -3.58 14.35 -14.46
N LYS A 34 -3.33 13.93 -13.22
CA LYS A 34 -2.31 14.50 -12.33
C LYS A 34 -0.91 13.88 -12.49
N LYS A 35 -0.74 12.85 -13.32
CA LYS A 35 0.53 12.10 -13.50
C LYS A 35 1.75 13.00 -13.74
N LYS A 36 1.63 14.00 -14.64
CA LYS A 36 2.73 14.95 -14.92
C LYS A 36 3.13 15.76 -13.69
N GLN A 37 2.15 16.17 -12.88
CA GLN A 37 2.38 16.91 -11.64
C GLN A 37 3.06 16.02 -10.59
N ILE A 38 2.61 14.76 -10.45
CA ILE A 38 3.21 13.76 -9.55
C ILE A 38 4.68 13.51 -9.94
N LYS A 39 4.96 13.31 -11.24
CA LYS A 39 6.33 13.16 -11.74
C LYS A 39 7.20 14.38 -11.44
N LYS A 40 6.67 15.60 -11.64
CA LYS A 40 7.39 16.83 -11.31
C LYS A 40 7.70 16.94 -9.81
N ARG A 41 6.76 16.59 -8.92
CA ARG A 41 7.02 16.57 -7.47
C ARG A 41 8.09 15.56 -7.09
N SER A 42 8.06 14.36 -7.67
CA SER A 42 9.09 13.34 -7.45
C SER A 42 10.50 13.88 -7.72
N LEU A 43 10.70 14.60 -8.83
CA LEU A 43 12.00 15.14 -9.24
C LEU A 43 12.53 16.24 -8.31
N ILE A 44 11.65 17.00 -7.67
CA ILE A 44 12.06 18.05 -6.70
C ILE A 44 12.67 17.43 -5.44
N TYR A 45 12.24 16.22 -5.09
CA TYR A 45 12.57 15.56 -3.83
C TYR A 45 13.45 14.31 -3.98
N SER A 46 13.85 13.94 -5.21
CA SER A 46 14.58 12.71 -5.52
C SER A 46 16.09 12.84 -5.26
N ASN A 47 16.52 12.77 -4.01
CA ASN A 47 17.95 12.74 -3.68
C ASN A 47 18.43 11.43 -3.02
N TYR A 48 17.59 10.40 -2.79
CA TYR A 48 18.03 9.18 -2.10
C TYR A 48 17.30 7.90 -2.56
N GLY A 49 18.06 6.82 -2.72
CA GLY A 49 17.62 5.42 -2.54
C GLY A 49 16.70 4.82 -3.61
N LYS A 50 16.85 5.16 -4.89
CA LYS A 50 16.00 4.62 -5.97
C LYS A 50 16.69 3.52 -6.77
N VAL A 51 16.09 2.34 -6.87
CA VAL A 51 16.44 1.32 -7.87
C VAL A 51 15.33 1.27 -8.93
N GLY A 52 15.68 1.63 -10.17
CA GLY A 52 14.78 1.59 -11.33
C GLY A 52 14.05 2.92 -11.63
N ASP A 53 13.20 2.89 -12.65
CA ASP A 53 12.45 4.05 -13.16
C ASP A 53 11.11 4.18 -12.43
N TYR A 54 11.15 4.69 -11.20
CA TYR A 54 9.96 4.94 -10.39
C TYR A 54 9.86 6.40 -9.94
N PHE A 55 8.62 6.89 -9.81
CA PHE A 55 8.35 8.22 -9.29
C PHE A 55 7.14 8.25 -8.36
N THR A 56 7.20 9.12 -7.36
CA THR A 56 6.18 9.25 -6.31
C THR A 56 6.13 10.68 -5.78
N ASP A 57 4.99 11.09 -5.25
CA ASP A 57 4.81 12.35 -4.54
C ASP A 57 4.89 12.21 -3.01
N TYR A 58 5.38 11.08 -2.47
CA TYR A 58 5.46 10.79 -1.02
C TYR A 58 5.82 11.98 -0.11
N ARG A 59 6.87 12.75 -0.44
CA ARG A 59 7.32 13.87 0.42
C ARG A 59 6.37 15.06 0.45
N ASN A 60 5.59 15.26 -0.60
CA ASN A 60 4.61 16.32 -0.71
C ASN A 60 3.46 15.80 -1.59
N PRO A 61 2.52 15.05 -1.01
CA PRO A 61 1.48 14.37 -1.76
C PRO A 61 0.52 15.32 -2.47
N ILE A 62 0.14 14.98 -3.70
CA ILE A 62 -0.89 15.69 -4.44
C ILE A 62 -2.24 15.19 -3.94
N GLN A 63 -3.10 16.14 -3.59
CA GLN A 63 -4.45 15.82 -3.14
C GLN A 63 -5.23 15.11 -4.24
N LEU A 64 -5.92 14.03 -3.91
CA LEU A 64 -6.78 13.24 -4.77
C LEU A 64 -8.17 13.19 -4.15
N HIS A 65 -9.11 13.91 -4.75
CA HIS A 65 -10.45 14.06 -4.18
C HIS A 65 -11.25 12.76 -4.24
N GLU A 66 -11.11 12.00 -5.32
CA GLU A 66 -11.81 10.71 -5.47
C GLU A 66 -11.24 9.66 -4.51
N TYR A 67 -9.94 9.74 -4.19
CA TYR A 67 -9.34 8.87 -3.19
C TYR A 67 -9.91 9.16 -1.80
N GLU A 68 -10.00 10.44 -1.42
CA GLU A 68 -10.56 10.86 -0.13
C GLU A 68 -12.02 10.41 0.03
N LYS A 69 -12.82 10.45 -1.04
CA LYS A 69 -14.19 9.90 -1.03
C LYS A 69 -14.22 8.40 -0.78
N LEU A 70 -13.38 7.62 -1.47
CA LEU A 70 -13.30 6.17 -1.25
C LEU A 70 -12.85 5.85 0.18
N MET A 71 -11.90 6.62 0.73
CA MET A 71 -11.44 6.41 2.10
C MET A 71 -12.49 6.78 3.14
N PHE A 72 -13.38 7.73 2.84
CA PHE A 72 -14.51 8.03 3.71
C PHE A 72 -15.51 6.86 3.82
N SER A 73 -15.70 6.06 2.75
CA SER A 73 -16.59 4.89 2.81
C SER A 73 -16.04 3.77 3.70
N MET A 74 -14.71 3.73 3.91
CA MET A 74 -14.05 2.74 4.77
C MET A 74 -14.37 2.88 6.26
N ILE A 75 -14.92 4.02 6.70
CA ILE A 75 -15.37 4.25 8.08
C ILE A 75 -16.46 3.24 8.48
N ASN A 76 -17.22 2.68 7.53
CA ASN A 76 -18.24 1.67 7.82
C ASN A 76 -17.66 0.29 8.19
N HIS A 77 -16.37 0.05 7.95
CA HIS A 77 -15.72 -1.23 8.22
C HIS A 77 -14.95 -1.28 9.54
N PHE A 78 -14.71 -0.12 10.16
CA PHE A 78 -13.89 0.00 11.37
C PHE A 78 -14.54 0.97 12.36
N SER A 79 -14.35 0.74 13.67
CA SER A 79 -14.79 1.65 14.72
C SER A 79 -14.21 3.06 14.56
N THR A 80 -12.93 3.14 14.19
CA THR A 80 -12.30 4.36 13.71
C THR A 80 -11.42 4.05 12.50
N PHE A 81 -11.39 4.98 11.56
CA PHE A 81 -10.55 4.89 10.37
C PHE A 81 -10.10 6.28 9.97
N ASN A 82 -8.80 6.56 10.07
CA ASN A 82 -8.24 7.86 9.69
C ASN A 82 -7.03 7.68 8.78
N VAL A 83 -7.08 8.27 7.58
CA VAL A 83 -5.93 8.35 6.68
C VAL A 83 -5.09 9.54 7.09
N ASN A 84 -3.94 9.29 7.70
CA ASN A 84 -3.06 10.35 8.21
C ASN A 84 -2.21 10.98 7.10
N GLN A 85 -1.81 10.16 6.12
CA GLN A 85 -1.07 10.58 4.94
C GLN A 85 -1.27 9.53 3.84
N TYR A 86 -1.39 9.97 2.58
CA TYR A 86 -1.36 9.11 1.41
C TYR A 86 -0.44 9.68 0.34
N TRP A 87 -0.02 8.84 -0.61
CA TRP A 87 0.78 9.25 -1.76
C TRP A 87 0.59 8.30 -2.93
N THR A 88 0.85 8.79 -4.13
CA THR A 88 0.79 8.01 -5.36
C THR A 88 2.19 7.57 -5.77
N ALA A 89 2.32 6.34 -6.25
CA ALA A 89 3.56 5.83 -6.82
C ALA A 89 3.32 5.16 -8.17
N PHE A 90 4.23 5.43 -9.09
CA PHE A 90 4.30 4.82 -10.41
C PHE A 90 5.62 4.05 -10.51
N TYR A 91 5.52 2.77 -10.81
CA TYR A 91 6.64 1.85 -10.98
C TYR A 91 6.63 1.37 -12.42
N ASN A 92 7.63 1.77 -13.21
CA ASN A 92 7.84 1.19 -14.53
C ASN A 92 8.46 -0.20 -14.41
N LYS A 93 8.62 -0.89 -15.53
CA LYS A 93 9.28 -2.20 -15.60
C LYS A 93 10.61 -2.21 -14.85
N ASN A 94 10.89 -3.29 -14.13
CA ASN A 94 12.09 -3.52 -13.32
C ASN A 94 12.27 -2.50 -12.18
N SER A 95 11.21 -1.83 -11.75
CA SER A 95 11.28 -0.96 -10.56
C SER A 95 11.01 -1.76 -9.31
N VAL A 96 11.88 -1.59 -8.31
CA VAL A 96 11.75 -2.22 -7.01
C VAL A 96 11.72 -1.14 -5.94
N HIS A 97 10.75 -1.25 -5.05
CA HIS A 97 10.71 -0.51 -3.80
C HIS A 97 11.20 -1.45 -2.71
N ASP A 98 12.41 -1.17 -2.21
CA ASP A 98 13.12 -2.04 -1.27
C ASP A 98 12.30 -2.41 -0.03
N GLU A 99 12.70 -3.52 0.58
CA GLU A 99 12.11 -4.02 1.81
C GLU A 99 12.20 -2.97 2.93
N HIS A 100 11.04 -2.64 3.48
CA HIS A 100 10.95 -1.65 4.55
C HIS A 100 9.72 -1.89 5.42
N LYS A 101 9.68 -1.18 6.54
CA LYS A 101 8.54 -1.10 7.44
C LYS A 101 8.27 0.36 7.75
N HIS A 102 7.02 0.69 8.07
CA HIS A 102 6.64 2.03 8.46
C HIS A 102 6.79 2.13 9.98
N ALA A 103 7.99 2.48 10.44
CA ALA A 103 8.27 2.60 11.86
C ALA A 103 7.97 4.01 12.37
N ASN A 104 7.07 4.12 13.35
CA ASN A 104 6.97 5.30 14.20
C ASN A 104 7.97 5.12 15.35
N PHE A 105 9.13 5.78 15.26
CA PHE A 105 10.11 5.82 16.36
C PHE A 105 9.67 6.73 17.53
N ILE A 106 8.56 7.46 17.38
CA ILE A 106 8.01 8.38 18.36
C ILE A 106 6.76 7.76 18.99
N LYS A 107 6.81 7.47 20.30
CA LYS A 107 5.64 7.11 21.12
C LYS A 107 4.57 8.21 20.96
N GLY A 108 3.40 7.85 20.41
CA GLY A 108 2.25 8.76 20.28
C GLY A 108 1.75 9.00 18.85
N ALA A 109 2.49 8.60 17.82
CA ALA A 109 2.00 8.66 16.44
C ALA A 109 1.12 7.43 16.11
N THR A 110 -0.08 7.69 15.61
CA THR A 110 -1.23 6.78 15.53
C THR A 110 -1.27 5.87 14.29
N ASN A 111 -0.24 5.91 13.42
CA ASN A 111 -0.16 5.05 12.22
C ASN A 111 0.12 3.59 12.63
N ASN A 112 -0.91 2.84 13.03
CA ASN A 112 -0.78 1.42 13.34
C ASN A 112 -1.04 0.52 12.13
N PHE A 113 -1.66 1.06 11.07
CA PHE A 113 -1.85 0.37 9.80
C PHE A 113 -1.29 1.18 8.63
N SER A 114 -0.89 0.45 7.60
CA SER A 114 -0.54 0.97 6.29
C SER A 114 -1.43 0.32 5.25
N SER A 115 -1.53 0.92 4.08
CA SER A 115 -2.32 0.36 2.99
C SER A 115 -1.71 0.57 1.62
N VAL A 116 -2.18 -0.24 0.69
CA VAL A 116 -1.94 -0.13 -0.75
C VAL A 116 -3.27 -0.31 -1.48
N LEU A 117 -3.67 0.70 -2.25
CA LEU A 117 -4.74 0.63 -3.24
C LEU A 117 -4.12 0.47 -4.62
N TYR A 118 -4.45 -0.60 -5.31
CA TYR A 118 -3.95 -0.88 -6.65
C TYR A 118 -4.82 -0.21 -7.73
N LEU A 119 -4.19 0.62 -8.57
CA LEU A 119 -4.84 1.31 -9.69
C LEU A 119 -4.51 0.66 -11.04
N SER A 120 -3.60 -0.32 -11.07
CA SER A 120 -3.33 -1.16 -12.24
C SER A 120 -3.12 -2.62 -11.83
N ALA A 121 -3.25 -3.53 -12.80
CA ALA A 121 -3.15 -4.98 -12.59
C ALA A 121 -1.73 -5.53 -12.86
N VAL A 122 -0.70 -4.78 -12.49
CA VAL A 122 0.71 -5.13 -12.75
C VAL A 122 1.51 -5.16 -11.45
N GLY A 123 2.34 -6.19 -11.27
CA GLY A 123 3.21 -6.38 -10.09
C GLY A 123 2.44 -6.83 -8.84
N GLY A 124 2.98 -6.51 -7.66
CA GLY A 124 2.40 -6.93 -6.39
C GLY A 124 3.09 -6.33 -5.18
N THR A 125 2.66 -6.77 -4.00
CA THR A 125 3.30 -6.45 -2.72
C THR A 125 3.54 -7.76 -1.98
N THR A 126 4.80 -8.00 -1.61
CA THR A 126 5.21 -9.15 -0.81
C THR A 126 5.34 -8.71 0.64
N PHE A 127 4.72 -9.46 1.55
CA PHE A 127 4.79 -9.28 2.99
C PHE A 127 5.63 -10.39 3.58
N PHE A 128 6.49 -10.06 4.54
CA PHE A 128 7.39 -11.03 5.17
C PHE A 128 6.93 -11.31 6.59
N SER A 129 6.97 -12.57 6.97
CA SER A 129 6.67 -13.00 8.33
C SER A 129 7.62 -12.30 9.32
N PRO A 130 7.09 -11.68 10.38
CA PRO A 130 7.93 -11.15 11.45
C PRO A 130 8.45 -12.24 12.39
N ASN A 131 8.01 -13.50 12.21
CA ASN A 131 8.30 -14.60 13.11
C ASN A 131 8.99 -15.77 12.38
N LEU A 132 10.13 -16.20 12.91
CA LEU A 132 10.92 -17.35 12.42
C LEU A 132 10.23 -18.70 12.62
N THR A 133 9.19 -18.76 13.46
CA THR A 133 8.40 -19.98 13.68
C THR A 133 7.12 -20.02 12.83
N SER A 134 6.93 -19.06 11.92
CA SER A 134 5.79 -19.09 11.00
C SER A 134 5.93 -20.26 10.03
N MET A 135 4.79 -20.81 9.59
CA MET A 135 4.77 -21.82 8.52
C MET A 135 5.01 -21.21 7.14
N GLU A 136 4.73 -19.91 6.99
CA GLU A 136 4.95 -19.14 5.77
C GLU A 136 5.91 -17.98 6.08
N ASP A 137 7.01 -17.90 5.34
CA ASP A 137 8.01 -16.83 5.47
C ASP A 137 7.58 -15.56 4.72
N GLU A 138 6.79 -15.73 3.66
CA GLU A 138 6.30 -14.63 2.84
C GLU A 138 4.87 -14.88 2.34
N TYR A 139 4.15 -13.78 2.12
CA TYR A 139 2.81 -13.77 1.55
C TYR A 139 2.74 -12.67 0.49
N CYS A 140 2.45 -13.04 -0.77
CA CYS A 140 2.39 -12.09 -1.88
C CYS A 140 0.94 -11.78 -2.27
N VAL A 141 0.63 -10.49 -2.39
CA VAL A 141 -0.63 -10.01 -2.95
C VAL A 141 -0.36 -9.40 -4.33
N ASN A 142 -0.86 -10.07 -5.37
CA ASN A 142 -0.83 -9.55 -6.74
C ASN A 142 -1.71 -8.30 -6.86
N SER A 143 -1.20 -7.31 -7.60
CA SER A 143 -1.93 -6.09 -7.94
C SER A 143 -3.16 -6.42 -8.78
N GLU A 144 -4.32 -5.91 -8.37
CA GLU A 144 -5.55 -5.98 -9.13
C GLU A 144 -6.29 -4.65 -8.98
N VAL A 145 -6.81 -4.08 -10.07
CA VAL A 145 -7.52 -2.79 -10.03
C VAL A 145 -8.64 -2.84 -8.99
N GLY A 146 -8.64 -1.85 -8.08
CA GLY A 146 -9.63 -1.73 -7.02
C GLY A 146 -9.38 -2.59 -5.78
N LYS A 147 -8.38 -3.49 -5.81
CA LYS A 147 -7.98 -4.21 -4.60
C LYS A 147 -7.30 -3.25 -3.62
N PHE A 148 -7.82 -3.19 -2.41
CA PHE A 148 -7.33 -2.36 -1.32
C PHE A 148 -6.86 -3.24 -0.17
N VAL A 149 -5.58 -3.15 0.17
CA VAL A 149 -4.95 -4.00 1.19
C VAL A 149 -4.55 -3.13 2.36
N ILE A 150 -4.98 -3.49 3.58
CA ILE A 150 -4.59 -2.84 4.83
C ILE A 150 -3.81 -3.85 5.67
N PHE A 151 -2.66 -3.45 6.18
CA PHE A 151 -1.75 -4.31 6.95
C PHE A 151 -1.10 -3.53 8.09
N PRO A 152 -0.62 -4.20 9.15
CA PRO A 152 0.07 -3.52 10.25
C PRO A 152 1.29 -2.74 9.75
N SER A 153 1.46 -1.48 10.16
CA SER A 153 2.55 -0.63 9.67
C SER A 153 3.96 -1.17 9.94
N ASN A 154 4.11 -1.98 10.98
CA ASN A 154 5.37 -2.62 11.35
C ASN A 154 5.68 -3.89 10.54
N LEU A 155 4.76 -4.37 9.70
CA LEU A 155 4.97 -5.53 8.85
C LEU A 155 5.97 -5.20 7.73
N LEU A 156 7.04 -5.98 7.65
CA LEU A 156 8.06 -5.82 6.61
C LEU A 156 7.44 -6.19 5.26
N HIS A 157 7.65 -5.34 4.25
CA HIS A 157 7.09 -5.56 2.92
C HIS A 157 7.94 -4.93 1.82
N LYS A 158 7.74 -5.43 0.60
CA LYS A 158 8.40 -4.99 -0.64
C LYS A 158 7.35 -4.77 -1.73
N GLY A 159 7.48 -3.70 -2.50
CA GLY A 159 6.65 -3.45 -3.67
C GLY A 159 7.48 -3.61 -4.94
N GLU A 160 6.99 -4.36 -5.93
CA GLU A 160 7.75 -4.62 -7.15
C GLU A 160 6.91 -4.57 -8.42
N ASN A 161 7.55 -4.15 -9.51
CA ASN A 161 7.07 -4.34 -10.86
C ASN A 161 8.16 -4.98 -11.74
N LEU A 162 8.14 -6.30 -11.85
CA LEU A 162 9.07 -7.08 -12.68
C LEU A 162 8.55 -7.34 -14.10
N TYR A 163 7.32 -6.89 -14.40
CA TYR A 163 6.61 -7.20 -15.64
C TYR A 163 6.52 -5.98 -16.55
N ASP A 164 6.16 -6.22 -17.82
CA ASP A 164 5.83 -5.14 -18.73
C ASP A 164 4.57 -4.39 -18.27
N GLY A 165 4.57 -3.08 -18.45
CA GLY A 165 3.51 -2.18 -18.00
C GLY A 165 3.90 -1.34 -16.80
N GLU A 166 2.97 -0.47 -16.40
CA GLU A 166 3.15 0.46 -15.30
C GLU A 166 2.31 0.02 -14.10
N ARG A 167 2.96 -0.22 -12.96
CA ARG A 167 2.27 -0.44 -11.69
C ARG A 167 1.96 0.91 -11.06
N ILE A 168 0.68 1.18 -10.86
CA ILE A 168 0.17 2.43 -10.28
C ILE A 168 -0.52 2.09 -8.97
N ILE A 169 -0.10 2.72 -7.89
CA ILE A 169 -0.69 2.52 -6.57
C ILE A 169 -0.89 3.83 -5.82
N ILE A 170 -1.80 3.82 -4.86
CA ILE A 170 -1.84 4.80 -3.78
C ILE A 170 -1.52 4.06 -2.48
N SER A 171 -0.50 4.52 -1.77
CA SER A 171 -0.12 4.02 -0.46
C SER A 171 -0.55 4.99 0.63
N SER A 172 -0.90 4.49 1.80
CA SER A 172 -1.26 5.34 2.94
C SER A 172 -0.80 4.84 4.28
N ASN A 173 -0.63 5.78 5.21
CA ASN A 173 -0.55 5.54 6.64
C ASN A 173 -1.92 5.82 7.26
N ILE A 174 -2.40 4.87 8.07
CA ILE A 174 -3.77 4.82 8.60
C ILE A 174 -3.73 4.60 10.12
N SER A 175 -4.62 5.27 10.84
CA SER A 175 -4.95 4.96 12.23
C SER A 175 -6.28 4.20 12.28
N ILE A 176 -6.30 3.02 12.90
CA ILE A 176 -7.50 2.23 13.19
C ILE A 176 -7.50 1.88 14.67
N THR A 177 -8.54 2.22 15.44
CA THR A 177 -8.63 1.93 16.88
C THR A 177 -9.88 1.16 17.25
#